data_AF-A0A950N1N9-F1
#
_entry.id   AF-A0A950N1N9-F1
#
_cell.length_a   1.000
_cell.length_b   1.000
_cell.length_c   1.000
_cell.angle_alpha   90.00
_cell.angle_beta   90.00
_cell.angle_gamma   90.00
#
_symmetry.space_group_name_H-M   'P 1'
#
loop_
_entity.id
_entity.type
_entity.pdbx_description
1 polymer ?
#
loop_
_entity_poly.entity_id
_entity_poly.type
_entity_poly.pdbx_seq_one_letter_code
_entity_poly.pdbx_strand_id
1 'polypeptide(L)'
;KFMFVDVTGLEGLGSLGAVPTFEMVFDLARLPENMPPVSAANLLLHCAPVINLFPHEADPVRLDQTRTEYKIRPSGDNSQHYEIFTIEKISGVVRGVGKSREYRPLFRFTRAPGGDSLFYRSRLQPSVSDDGNDTFITPLPADASGAMPEIEVLSLELTCTNRQLPTKLKPGDLSVPTSQSPTFARFKNVTRPTNAVPPPLGSDLHWRLLSHLALNYLSLIDLDTLKVLLGLYNFRARVDRQAENAQRLLLEGIKRIAASPSTRLVEGHPVRGLSVEVDLDEDNFGGEGEAYLFGAILDEFLSQYVSLNAFSRLTVKGVKYGEMHAWPTRTGDRIIL
;
A
#
# COMPACT_ATOMS: atom_id res chain seq x y z
N LYS A 1 -8.31 -6.46 -2.07
CA LYS A 1 -8.79 -5.09 -2.40
C LYS A 1 -9.61 -5.06 -3.69
N PHE A 2 -9.19 -5.74 -4.76
CA PHE A 2 -9.88 -5.67 -6.06
C PHE A 2 -11.06 -6.65 -6.24
N MET A 3 -11.36 -7.49 -5.24
CA MET A 3 -12.48 -8.44 -5.27
C MET A 3 -13.75 -7.82 -4.66
N PHE A 4 -14.06 -6.59 -5.03
CA PHE A 4 -15.28 -5.88 -4.66
C PHE A 4 -15.95 -5.42 -5.95
N VAL A 5 -17.27 -5.62 -6.05
CA VAL A 5 -18.07 -5.25 -7.21
C VAL A 5 -19.27 -4.46 -6.72
N ASP A 6 -19.45 -3.27 -7.27
CA ASP A 6 -20.61 -2.42 -6.97
C ASP A 6 -21.71 -2.69 -7.98
N VAL A 7 -22.93 -2.91 -7.49
CA VAL A 7 -24.14 -2.96 -8.32
C VAL A 7 -24.80 -1.58 -8.25
N THR A 8 -24.76 -0.85 -9.36
CA THR A 8 -25.32 0.50 -9.49
C THR A 8 -26.73 0.47 -10.08
N GLY A 9 -27.45 1.59 -10.05
CA GLY A 9 -28.80 1.68 -10.64
C GLY A 9 -29.91 1.13 -9.74
N LEU A 10 -29.64 0.94 -8.46
CA LEU A 10 -30.58 0.38 -7.48
C LEU A 10 -31.46 1.45 -6.81
N GLU A 11 -31.32 2.73 -7.19
CA GLU A 11 -32.03 3.85 -6.56
C GLU A 11 -33.55 3.72 -6.71
N GLY A 12 -34.00 3.11 -7.82
CA GLY A 12 -35.42 2.86 -8.09
C GLY A 12 -36.09 1.87 -7.13
N LEU A 13 -35.34 1.02 -6.43
CA LEU A 13 -35.90 0.04 -5.49
C LEU A 13 -36.63 0.71 -4.31
N GLY A 14 -36.25 1.93 -3.94
CA GLY A 14 -36.92 2.68 -2.86
C GLY A 14 -38.39 2.97 -3.15
N SER A 15 -38.81 2.93 -4.42
CA SER A 15 -40.21 3.16 -4.84
C SER A 15 -41.12 1.93 -4.66
N LEU A 16 -40.56 0.74 -4.45
CA LEU A 16 -41.31 -0.52 -4.36
C LEU A 16 -41.97 -0.75 -2.99
N GLY A 17 -41.78 0.17 -2.03
CA GLY A 17 -42.26 0.01 -0.66
C GLY A 17 -41.47 -1.03 0.14
N ALA A 18 -42.00 -1.43 1.30
CA ALA A 18 -41.34 -2.39 2.18
C ALA A 18 -41.55 -3.84 1.68
N VAL A 19 -40.69 -4.29 0.77
CA VAL A 19 -40.66 -5.69 0.31
C VAL A 19 -39.60 -6.45 1.13
N PRO A 20 -39.90 -7.63 1.69
CA PRO A 20 -38.97 -8.35 2.56
C PRO A 20 -37.76 -8.93 1.82
N THR A 21 -37.91 -9.24 0.53
CA THR A 21 -36.88 -9.88 -0.31
C THR A 21 -37.08 -9.52 -1.77
N PHE A 22 -35.99 -9.43 -2.53
CA PHE A 22 -36.01 -9.36 -3.99
C PHE A 22 -34.89 -10.23 -4.55
N GLU A 23 -34.99 -10.57 -5.83
CA GLU A 23 -34.01 -11.39 -6.55
C GLU A 23 -33.34 -10.55 -7.64
N MET A 24 -32.04 -10.72 -7.81
CA MET A 24 -31.27 -10.15 -8.92
C MET A 24 -30.72 -11.29 -9.77
N VAL A 25 -31.02 -11.26 -11.06
CA VAL A 25 -30.51 -12.23 -12.04
C VAL A 25 -29.45 -11.53 -12.89
N PHE A 26 -28.25 -12.13 -12.95
CA PHE A 26 -27.14 -11.63 -13.74
C PHE A 26 -27.00 -12.47 -15.00
N ASP A 27 -27.48 -11.95 -16.13
CA ASP A 27 -27.33 -12.58 -17.43
C ASP A 27 -25.96 -12.25 -18.03
N LEU A 28 -25.06 -13.23 -18.01
CA LEU A 28 -23.71 -13.10 -18.54
C LEU A 28 -23.65 -13.65 -19.97
N ALA A 29 -23.07 -12.87 -20.90
CA ALA A 29 -22.92 -13.29 -22.30
C ALA A 29 -21.98 -14.50 -22.47
N ARG A 30 -21.04 -14.68 -21.54
CA ARG A 30 -20.11 -15.81 -21.48
C ARG A 30 -19.84 -16.16 -20.03
N LEU A 31 -19.82 -17.46 -19.74
CA LEU A 31 -19.33 -18.00 -18.47
C LEU A 31 -17.90 -18.52 -18.64
N PRO A 32 -17.00 -18.34 -17.66
CA PRO A 32 -15.70 -18.97 -17.68
C PRO A 32 -15.82 -20.50 -17.69
N GLU A 33 -15.02 -21.20 -18.49
CA GLU A 33 -15.10 -22.66 -18.65
C GLU A 33 -14.89 -23.43 -17.34
N ASN A 34 -14.10 -22.87 -16.42
CA ASN A 34 -13.75 -23.48 -15.13
C ASN A 34 -14.38 -22.74 -13.93
N MET A 35 -15.59 -22.20 -14.10
CA MET A 35 -16.27 -21.51 -13.01
C MET A 35 -16.57 -22.48 -11.85
N PRO A 36 -16.05 -22.25 -10.63
CA PRO A 36 -16.38 -23.08 -9.49
C PRO A 36 -17.87 -22.93 -9.13
N PRO A 37 -18.47 -23.93 -8.45
CA PRO A 37 -19.86 -23.82 -7.98
C PRO A 37 -20.06 -22.55 -7.15
N VAL A 38 -21.04 -21.75 -7.55
CA VAL A 38 -21.42 -20.53 -6.83
C VAL A 38 -22.32 -20.90 -5.66
N SER A 39 -22.01 -20.39 -4.48
CA SER A 39 -22.77 -20.58 -3.26
C SER A 39 -22.87 -19.27 -2.47
N ALA A 40 -23.72 -19.25 -1.45
CA ALA A 40 -23.83 -18.13 -0.52
C ALA A 40 -22.50 -17.82 0.22
N ALA A 41 -21.52 -18.73 0.20
CA ALA A 41 -20.19 -18.47 0.75
C ALA A 41 -19.29 -17.64 -0.17
N ASN A 42 -19.63 -17.51 -1.46
CA ASN A 42 -18.82 -16.81 -2.47
C ASN A 42 -19.18 -15.32 -2.60
N LEU A 43 -20.42 -14.95 -2.31
CA LEU A 43 -20.92 -13.56 -2.39
C LEU A 43 -21.27 -13.08 -0.98
N LEU A 44 -20.39 -12.25 -0.41
CA LEU A 44 -20.54 -11.77 0.96
C LEU A 44 -20.81 -10.26 0.95
N LEU A 45 -21.87 -9.87 1.66
CA LEU A 45 -22.19 -8.47 1.91
C LEU A 45 -21.55 -8.01 3.23
N HIS A 46 -21.53 -6.69 3.45
CA HIS A 46 -21.03 -6.06 4.70
C HIS A 46 -19.59 -6.45 5.04
N CYS A 47 -18.77 -6.67 4.02
CA CYS A 47 -17.35 -6.94 4.17
C CYS A 47 -16.53 -5.68 3.84
N ALA A 48 -15.44 -5.48 4.57
CA ALA A 48 -14.48 -4.41 4.28
C ALA A 48 -13.05 -4.91 4.55
N PRO A 49 -12.06 -4.48 3.77
CA PRO A 49 -10.66 -4.76 4.09
C PRO A 49 -10.27 -3.96 5.34
N VAL A 50 -9.58 -4.60 6.27
CA VAL A 50 -9.06 -3.98 7.49
C VAL A 50 -7.56 -4.23 7.62
N ILE A 51 -6.86 -3.29 8.27
CA ILE A 51 -5.44 -3.40 8.59
C ILE A 51 -5.26 -3.35 10.10
N ASN A 52 -4.28 -4.09 10.63
CA ASN A 52 -4.02 -4.15 12.07
C ASN A 52 -3.12 -3.00 12.50
N LEU A 53 -3.71 -1.83 12.73
CA LEU A 53 -3.05 -0.64 13.28
C LEU A 53 -3.86 -0.10 14.45
N PHE A 54 -3.20 0.28 15.54
CA PHE A 54 -3.85 0.83 16.73
C PHE A 54 -2.94 1.86 17.42
N PRO A 55 -3.54 2.87 18.09
CA PRO A 55 -2.81 3.83 18.90
C PRO A 55 -2.19 3.14 20.13
N HIS A 56 -0.98 3.53 20.49
CA HIS A 56 -0.24 3.01 21.63
C HIS A 56 0.77 4.05 22.15
N GLU A 57 1.32 3.84 23.34
CA GLU A 57 2.30 4.74 23.97
C GLU A 57 3.66 4.05 24.07
N ALA A 58 4.73 4.83 24.01
CA ALA A 58 6.09 4.34 24.27
C ALA A 58 6.44 4.37 25.77
N ASP A 59 7.38 3.53 26.17
CA ASP A 59 8.09 3.73 27.43
C ASP A 59 8.79 5.11 27.45
N PRO A 60 8.74 5.86 28.56
CA PRO A 60 9.36 7.18 28.63
C PRO A 60 10.86 7.14 28.34
N VAL A 61 11.31 7.99 27.42
CA VAL A 61 12.72 8.04 27.00
C VAL A 61 13.40 9.22 27.68
N ARG A 62 14.36 8.93 28.57
CA ARG A 62 15.17 9.96 29.21
C ARG A 62 16.29 10.41 28.28
N LEU A 63 16.26 11.68 27.88
CA LEU A 63 17.35 12.34 27.16
C LEU A 63 18.39 12.82 28.16
N ASP A 64 19.51 12.10 28.25
CA ASP A 64 20.66 12.47 29.08
C ASP A 64 21.81 13.11 28.28
N GLN A 65 21.62 13.27 26.97
CA GLN A 65 22.60 13.79 26.01
C GLN A 65 23.93 12.99 25.96
N THR A 66 23.99 11.81 26.59
CA THR A 66 25.17 10.92 26.51
C THR A 66 25.19 10.10 25.23
N ARG A 67 24.04 10.02 24.55
CA ARG A 67 23.83 9.24 23.32
C ARG A 67 23.25 10.13 22.24
N THR A 68 23.67 9.86 21.01
CA THR A 68 23.14 10.51 19.80
C THR A 68 21.79 9.94 19.38
N GLU A 69 21.54 8.65 19.65
CA GLU A 69 20.32 7.96 19.23
C GLU A 69 19.70 7.19 20.41
N TYR A 70 18.38 7.22 20.49
CA TYR A 70 17.60 6.58 21.55
C TYR A 70 16.62 5.58 20.94
N LYS A 71 16.68 4.33 21.38
CA LYS A 71 15.74 3.27 20.97
C LYS A 71 14.36 3.54 21.59
N ILE A 72 13.33 3.55 20.77
CA ILE A 72 11.94 3.64 21.22
C ILE A 72 11.39 2.24 21.44
N ARG A 73 10.66 2.04 22.54
CA ARG A 73 9.98 0.79 22.85
C ARG A 73 8.50 1.07 23.11
N PRO A 74 7.57 0.36 22.45
CA PRO A 74 6.17 0.36 22.85
C PRO A 74 6.04 -0.14 24.29
N SER A 75 5.17 0.49 25.06
CA SER A 75 4.95 0.16 26.47
C SER A 75 4.28 -1.21 26.65
N GLY A 76 4.53 -1.85 27.80
CA GLY A 76 3.86 -3.08 28.22
C GLY A 76 4.75 -4.33 28.26
N ASP A 77 4.21 -5.39 28.85
CA ASP A 77 4.98 -6.57 29.28
C ASP A 77 5.60 -7.40 28.14
N ASN A 78 5.03 -7.33 26.94
CA ASN A 78 5.49 -8.06 25.76
C ASN A 78 5.81 -7.10 24.60
N SER A 79 6.78 -6.22 24.81
CA SER A 79 7.22 -5.25 23.80
C SER A 79 7.56 -5.88 22.44
N GLN A 80 7.97 -7.16 22.43
CA GLN A 80 8.30 -7.92 21.20
C GLN A 80 7.10 -8.20 20.30
N HIS A 81 5.87 -8.20 20.85
CA HIS A 81 4.66 -8.38 20.04
C HIS A 81 4.31 -7.12 19.24
N TYR A 82 4.83 -5.98 19.64
CA TYR A 82 4.54 -4.70 19.01
C TYR A 82 5.63 -4.32 18.02
N GLU A 83 5.22 -3.70 16.92
CA GLU A 83 6.11 -3.00 16.01
C GLU A 83 5.57 -1.60 15.75
N ILE A 84 6.46 -0.62 15.82
CA ILE A 84 6.11 0.79 15.63
C ILE A 84 5.89 1.01 14.14
N PHE A 85 4.66 1.31 13.76
CA PHE A 85 4.31 1.65 12.39
C PHE A 85 4.59 3.12 12.09
N THR A 86 4.21 4.02 13.01
CA THR A 86 4.44 5.46 12.86
C THR A 86 4.59 6.11 14.24
N ILE A 87 5.46 7.10 14.34
CA ILE A 87 5.53 8.00 15.50
C ILE A 87 4.59 9.16 15.18
N GLU A 88 3.50 9.29 15.93
CA GLU A 88 2.49 10.33 15.72
C GLU A 88 2.93 11.65 16.34
N LYS A 89 3.43 11.58 17.58
CA LYS A 89 3.81 12.77 18.35
C LYS A 89 4.90 12.45 19.36
N ILE A 90 5.81 13.41 19.54
CA ILE A 90 6.85 13.37 20.58
C ILE A 90 6.73 14.65 21.40
N SER A 91 6.53 14.49 22.70
CA SER A 91 6.45 15.59 23.67
C SER A 91 7.49 15.39 24.76
N GLY A 92 8.36 16.38 24.94
CA GLY A 92 9.31 16.42 26.03
C GLY A 92 8.74 17.18 27.23
N VAL A 93 9.14 16.76 28.44
CA VAL A 93 8.89 17.49 29.68
C VAL A 93 10.21 17.71 30.43
N VAL A 94 10.61 18.99 30.55
CA VAL A 94 11.80 19.40 31.31
C VAL A 94 11.54 19.29 32.81
N ARG A 95 12.47 18.67 33.53
CA ARG A 95 12.38 18.49 34.98
C ARG A 95 12.33 19.85 35.69
N GLY A 96 11.27 20.09 36.47
CA GLY A 96 11.13 21.29 37.32
C GLY A 96 10.40 22.48 36.67
N VAL A 97 10.22 22.50 35.35
CA VAL A 97 9.57 23.63 34.65
C VAL A 97 8.12 23.32 34.25
N GLY A 98 7.76 22.03 34.12
CA GLY A 98 6.39 21.58 33.81
C GLY A 98 5.86 22.00 32.43
N LYS A 99 6.64 22.74 31.65
CA LYS A 99 6.30 23.10 30.27
C LYS A 99 6.66 21.95 29.35
N SER A 100 5.66 21.48 28.60
CA SER A 100 5.88 20.48 27.56
C SER A 100 6.35 21.16 26.27
N ARG A 101 7.32 20.53 25.59
CA ARG A 101 7.85 20.95 24.29
C ARG A 101 7.57 19.88 23.26
N GLU A 102 7.11 20.27 22.09
CA GLU A 102 6.83 19.34 21.00
C GLU A 102 8.05 19.20 20.09
N TYR A 103 8.40 17.96 19.76
CA TYR A 103 9.45 17.64 18.78
C TYR A 103 8.82 17.34 17.43
N ARG A 104 9.33 17.97 16.38
CA ARG A 104 8.79 17.87 15.01
C ARG A 104 9.67 17.01 14.11
N PRO A 105 9.10 16.27 13.14
CA PRO A 105 9.92 15.49 12.21
C PRO A 105 10.78 16.41 11.34
N LEU A 106 12.09 16.17 11.28
CA LEU A 106 13.05 16.99 10.51
C LEU A 106 12.67 17.09 9.01
N PHE A 107 12.25 15.97 8.42
CA PHE A 107 11.97 15.89 6.98
C PHE A 107 10.54 16.29 6.60
N ARG A 108 9.72 16.78 7.54
CA ARG A 108 8.48 17.49 7.20
C ARG A 108 8.82 18.96 7.02
N PHE A 109 8.88 19.42 5.76
CA PHE A 109 9.11 20.82 5.38
C PHE A 109 7.91 21.72 5.72
N THR A 110 7.48 21.73 6.97
CA THR A 110 6.55 22.72 7.50
C THR A 110 7.34 23.93 7.97
N ARG A 111 7.10 25.09 7.36
CA ARG A 111 7.70 26.37 7.78
C ARG A 111 7.41 26.58 9.27
N ALA A 112 8.44 26.61 10.10
CA ALA A 112 8.28 26.80 11.53
C ALA A 112 7.66 28.18 11.83
N PRO A 113 6.53 28.27 12.56
CA PRO A 113 6.09 29.52 13.16
C PRO A 113 6.97 29.78 14.39
N GLY A 114 8.07 30.52 14.22
CA GLY A 114 8.88 31.01 15.35
C GLY A 114 10.03 30.10 15.80
N GLY A 115 11.07 30.74 16.36
CA GLY A 115 12.42 30.20 16.56
C GLY A 115 12.68 29.36 17.80
N ASP A 116 11.78 28.44 18.17
CA ASP A 116 11.97 27.52 19.32
C ASP A 116 11.53 26.08 19.01
N SER A 117 11.58 25.69 17.72
CA SER A 117 11.10 24.37 17.25
C SER A 117 12.15 23.28 17.39
N LEU A 118 11.94 22.30 18.28
CA LEU A 118 12.80 21.12 18.36
C LEU A 118 12.47 20.13 17.26
N PHE A 119 13.49 19.47 16.71
CA PHE A 119 13.31 18.49 15.65
C PHE A 119 13.74 17.10 16.09
N TYR A 120 13.25 16.08 15.40
CA TYR A 120 13.76 14.73 15.53
C TYR A 120 13.91 14.08 14.16
N ARG A 121 14.89 13.19 14.07
CA ARG A 121 15.03 12.25 12.96
C ARG A 121 14.74 10.86 13.48
N SER A 122 13.85 10.13 12.83
CA SER A 122 13.65 8.70 13.09
C SER A 122 14.50 7.85 12.15
N ARG A 123 15.05 6.75 12.65
CA ARG A 123 15.74 5.74 11.87
C ARG A 123 15.18 4.37 12.21
N LEU A 124 14.89 3.58 11.19
CA LEU A 124 14.49 2.19 11.33
C LEU A 124 15.68 1.29 10.98
N GLN A 125 15.93 0.27 11.79
CA GLN A 125 16.94 -0.74 11.52
C GLN A 125 16.45 -2.15 11.89
N PRO A 126 16.97 -3.22 11.27
CA PRO A 126 16.67 -4.58 11.71
C PRO A 126 17.05 -4.75 13.19
N SER A 127 16.17 -5.37 13.96
CA SER A 127 16.46 -5.72 15.35
C SER A 127 17.57 -6.78 15.39
N VAL A 128 18.46 -6.65 16.37
CA VAL A 128 19.53 -7.64 16.62
C VAL A 128 19.00 -8.84 17.41
N SER A 129 17.94 -8.63 18.19
CA SER A 129 17.42 -9.62 19.13
C SER A 129 16.23 -10.43 18.61
N ASP A 130 15.57 -9.97 17.55
CA ASP A 130 14.33 -10.56 17.05
C ASP A 130 14.12 -10.31 15.54
N ASP A 131 13.14 -10.99 14.94
CA ASP A 131 12.81 -10.90 13.50
C ASP A 131 12.03 -9.62 13.13
N GLY A 132 12.38 -8.48 13.72
CA GLY A 132 11.62 -7.23 13.65
C GLY A 132 12.49 -6.05 13.37
N ASN A 133 11.92 -4.85 13.50
CA ASN A 133 12.64 -3.62 13.30
C ASN A 133 12.62 -2.75 14.55
N ASP A 134 13.78 -2.20 14.87
CA ASP A 134 13.97 -1.26 15.95
C ASP A 134 13.91 0.18 15.42
N THR A 135 13.10 1.00 16.06
CA THR A 135 12.99 2.43 15.76
C THR A 135 13.83 3.23 16.74
N PHE A 136 14.70 4.08 16.20
CA PHE A 136 15.53 5.02 16.94
C PHE A 136 15.13 6.44 16.61
N ILE A 137 15.27 7.33 17.60
CA ILE A 137 15.17 8.78 17.38
C ILE A 137 16.50 9.47 17.68
N THR A 138 16.83 10.44 16.85
CA THR A 138 17.88 11.43 17.07
C THR A 138 17.20 12.77 17.33
N PRO A 139 17.20 13.30 18.56
CA PRO A 139 16.73 14.65 18.80
C PRO A 139 17.72 15.66 18.20
N LEU A 140 17.22 16.73 17.60
CA LEU A 140 17.99 17.78 16.95
C LEU A 140 17.54 19.17 17.43
N PRO A 141 18.48 20.10 17.68
CA PRO A 141 18.15 21.46 18.08
C PRO A 141 17.53 22.24 16.91
N ALA A 142 16.82 23.32 17.24
CA ALA A 142 16.18 24.21 16.28
C ALA A 142 17.19 25.07 15.50
N ASP A 143 18.28 25.42 16.18
CA ASP A 143 19.21 26.46 15.79
C ASP A 143 20.65 25.93 15.68
N ALA A 144 21.50 26.71 14.99
CA ALA A 144 22.91 26.39 14.83
C ALA A 144 23.72 26.52 16.13
N SER A 145 23.12 27.02 17.23
CA SER A 145 23.78 27.10 18.54
C SER A 145 24.03 25.71 19.14
N GLY A 146 23.26 24.70 18.70
CA GLY A 146 23.40 23.33 19.17
C GLY A 146 22.83 23.11 20.58
N ALA A 147 22.20 24.12 21.19
CA ALA A 147 21.78 24.07 22.57
C ALA A 147 20.52 23.21 22.73
N MET A 148 20.69 22.03 23.34
CA MET A 148 19.57 21.20 23.79
C MET A 148 19.18 21.57 25.22
N PRO A 149 17.87 21.57 25.57
CA PRO A 149 17.44 21.76 26.95
C PRO A 149 18.03 20.70 27.88
N GLU A 150 18.15 21.03 29.17
CA GLU A 150 18.56 20.09 30.22
C GLU A 150 17.67 18.84 30.26
N ILE A 151 18.20 17.77 30.89
CA ILE A 151 17.61 16.41 30.96
C ILE A 151 16.08 16.43 30.90
N GLU A 152 15.57 15.90 29.80
CA GLU A 152 14.15 15.88 29.45
C GLU A 152 13.67 14.43 29.35
N VAL A 153 12.43 14.18 29.77
CA VAL A 153 11.79 12.89 29.55
C VAL A 153 10.82 13.05 28.38
N LEU A 154 11.01 12.25 27.34
CA LEU A 154 10.13 12.20 26.19
C LEU A 154 9.00 11.21 26.44
N SER A 155 7.78 11.66 26.18
CA SER A 155 6.59 10.85 25.98
C SER A 155 6.29 10.80 24.49
N LEU A 156 5.99 9.60 23.97
CA LEU A 156 5.71 9.39 22.55
C LEU A 156 4.37 8.70 22.37
N GLU A 157 3.56 9.27 21.49
CA GLU A 157 2.33 8.66 20.96
C GLU A 157 2.68 7.94 19.65
N LEU A 158 2.31 6.67 19.56
CA LEU A 158 2.69 5.76 18.49
C LEU A 158 1.44 5.16 17.84
N THR A 159 1.55 4.83 16.56
CA THR A 159 0.69 3.84 15.92
C THR A 159 1.49 2.54 15.82
N CYS A 160 0.94 1.45 16.35
CA CYS A 160 1.60 0.15 16.40
C CYS A 160 0.83 -0.92 15.64
N THR A 161 1.51 -2.01 15.32
CA THR A 161 0.94 -3.27 14.81
C THR A 161 1.43 -4.45 15.65
N ASN A 162 0.82 -5.64 15.48
CA ASN A 162 1.18 -6.84 16.24
C ASN A 162 2.11 -7.83 15.50
N ARG A 163 2.88 -7.37 14.51
CA ARG A 163 3.84 -8.20 13.77
C ARG A 163 3.22 -9.50 13.25
N GLN A 164 3.82 -10.64 13.56
CA GLN A 164 3.38 -11.97 13.13
C GLN A 164 2.28 -12.56 14.03
N LEU A 165 1.89 -11.92 15.13
CA LEU A 165 0.85 -12.47 16.02
C LEU A 165 -0.48 -12.75 15.30
N PRO A 166 -0.98 -11.89 14.39
CA PRO A 166 -2.23 -12.14 13.67
C PRO A 166 -2.18 -13.36 12.74
N THR A 167 -1.00 -13.85 12.36
CA THR A 167 -0.87 -15.03 11.46
C THR A 167 -1.33 -16.33 12.13
N LYS A 168 -1.40 -16.34 13.47
CA LYS A 168 -1.92 -17.47 14.24
C LYS A 168 -3.44 -17.60 14.19
N LEU A 169 -4.13 -16.55 13.71
CA LEU A 169 -5.58 -16.50 13.64
C LEU A 169 -6.12 -17.24 12.41
N LYS A 170 -7.21 -17.95 12.60
CA LYS A 170 -7.98 -18.64 11.57
C LYS A 170 -9.15 -17.77 11.11
N PRO A 171 -9.78 -18.10 9.95
CA PRO A 171 -11.04 -17.48 9.57
C PRO A 171 -12.09 -17.68 10.67
N GLY A 172 -12.74 -16.60 11.10
CA GLY A 172 -13.71 -16.63 12.20
C GLY A 172 -13.18 -16.18 13.57
N ASP A 173 -11.87 -16.20 13.80
CA ASP A 173 -11.30 -15.91 15.12
C ASP A 173 -11.42 -14.42 15.52
N LEU A 174 -11.39 -13.50 14.55
CA LEU A 174 -11.59 -12.07 14.79
C LEU A 174 -13.08 -11.75 14.91
N SER A 175 -13.67 -12.11 16.05
CA SER A 175 -15.11 -12.01 16.31
C SER A 175 -15.52 -11.24 17.56
N VAL A 176 -14.55 -10.69 18.29
CA VAL A 176 -14.79 -9.99 19.56
C VAL A 176 -15.28 -8.55 19.28
N PRO A 177 -16.46 -8.15 19.78
CA PRO A 177 -16.94 -6.77 19.66
C PRO A 177 -16.17 -5.83 20.60
N THR A 178 -16.08 -4.55 20.23
CA THR A 178 -15.52 -3.48 21.07
C THR A 178 -16.64 -2.65 21.70
N SER A 179 -16.28 -1.71 22.58
CA SER A 179 -17.24 -0.78 23.19
C SER A 179 -17.98 0.11 22.19
N GLN A 180 -17.44 0.28 20.98
CA GLN A 180 -18.04 1.05 19.88
C GLN A 180 -18.81 0.16 18.89
N SER A 181 -18.79 -1.16 19.06
CA SER A 181 -19.48 -2.08 18.16
C SER A 181 -21.00 -2.02 18.36
N PRO A 182 -21.80 -1.90 17.29
CA PRO A 182 -23.26 -2.00 17.37
C PRO A 182 -23.71 -3.37 17.91
N THR A 183 -24.72 -3.38 18.79
CA THR A 183 -25.23 -4.60 19.46
C THR A 183 -25.89 -5.61 18.51
N PHE A 184 -26.40 -5.15 17.37
CA PHE A 184 -27.06 -6.00 16.38
C PHE A 184 -26.09 -6.66 15.38
N ALA A 185 -24.84 -6.20 15.33
CA ALA A 185 -23.86 -6.66 14.35
C ALA A 185 -23.01 -7.81 14.91
N ARG A 186 -22.68 -8.78 14.06
CA ARG A 186 -21.70 -9.83 14.36
C ARG A 186 -20.48 -9.65 13.48
N PHE A 187 -19.31 -9.83 14.06
CA PHE A 187 -18.04 -9.66 13.37
C PHE A 187 -17.35 -11.00 13.22
N LYS A 188 -16.69 -11.19 12.07
CA LYS A 188 -15.76 -12.30 11.83
C LYS A 188 -14.84 -11.92 10.68
N ASN A 189 -13.58 -12.33 10.73
CA ASN A 189 -12.72 -12.27 9.55
C ASN A 189 -13.11 -13.35 8.55
N VAL A 190 -13.24 -12.95 7.28
CA VAL A 190 -13.55 -13.84 6.16
C VAL A 190 -12.33 -14.67 5.76
N THR A 191 -11.16 -14.04 5.71
CA THR A 191 -9.90 -14.65 5.31
C THR A 191 -8.91 -14.68 6.48
N ARG A 192 -7.86 -15.49 6.35
CA ARG A 192 -6.73 -15.45 7.27
C ARG A 192 -6.01 -14.10 7.14
N PRO A 193 -5.60 -13.47 8.26
CA PRO A 193 -4.72 -12.31 8.20
C PRO A 193 -3.44 -12.64 7.43
N THR A 194 -2.98 -11.70 6.61
CA THR A 194 -1.73 -11.85 5.85
C THR A 194 -0.52 -11.70 6.77
N ASN A 195 0.60 -12.33 6.42
CA ASN A 195 1.87 -12.15 7.12
C ASN A 195 2.29 -10.68 7.16
N ALA A 196 2.93 -10.27 8.25
CA ALA A 196 3.56 -8.95 8.31
C ALA A 196 4.74 -8.92 7.34
N VAL A 197 4.80 -7.86 6.54
CA VAL A 197 5.87 -7.64 5.57
C VAL A 197 6.73 -6.50 6.09
N PRO A 198 7.96 -6.78 6.56
CA PRO A 198 8.84 -5.73 7.03
C PRO A 198 9.21 -4.81 5.85
N PRO A 199 9.44 -3.52 6.11
CA PRO A 199 9.93 -2.64 5.07
C PRO A 199 11.28 -3.15 4.57
N PRO A 200 11.55 -3.08 3.27
CA PRO A 200 12.86 -3.37 2.71
C PRO A 200 13.93 -2.40 3.24
N LEU A 201 14.67 -2.84 4.27
CA LEU A 201 15.78 -2.09 4.84
C LEU A 201 17.08 -2.43 4.08
N GLY A 202 17.63 -1.46 3.35
CA GLY A 202 18.89 -1.63 2.63
C GLY A 202 19.10 -0.62 1.50
N SER A 203 20.36 -0.37 1.12
CA SER A 203 20.74 0.57 0.05
C SER A 203 20.17 0.20 -1.31
N ASP A 204 20.03 -1.09 -1.59
CA ASP A 204 19.70 -1.59 -2.93
C ASP A 204 18.29 -1.21 -3.35
N LEU A 205 17.33 -1.18 -2.41
CA LEU A 205 15.99 -0.70 -2.71
C LEU A 205 15.98 0.80 -2.99
N HIS A 206 16.73 1.59 -2.22
CA HIS A 206 16.83 3.04 -2.45
C HIS A 206 17.37 3.33 -3.85
N TRP A 207 18.42 2.61 -4.27
CA TRP A 207 18.94 2.72 -5.63
C TRP A 207 17.93 2.27 -6.68
N ARG A 208 17.25 1.14 -6.47
CA ARG A 208 16.20 0.66 -7.39
C ARG A 208 15.03 1.65 -7.50
N LEU A 209 14.63 2.29 -6.40
CA LEU A 209 13.61 3.34 -6.38
C LEU A 209 14.08 4.62 -7.06
N LEU A 210 15.33 5.04 -6.85
CA LEU A 210 15.92 6.19 -7.54
C LEU A 210 16.02 5.94 -9.04
N SER A 211 16.48 4.75 -9.43
CA SER A 211 16.47 4.33 -10.84
C SER A 211 15.05 4.38 -11.39
N HIS A 212 14.06 3.92 -10.63
CA HIS A 212 12.65 3.96 -11.00
C HIS A 212 12.13 5.39 -11.22
N LEU A 213 12.42 6.33 -10.31
CA LEU A 213 12.01 7.74 -10.43
C LEU A 213 12.72 8.47 -11.57
N ALA A 214 13.92 7.99 -11.95
CA ALA A 214 14.68 8.49 -13.09
C ALA A 214 14.28 7.82 -14.43
N LEU A 215 13.35 6.86 -14.43
CA LEU A 215 12.93 6.19 -15.66
C LEU A 215 12.22 7.18 -16.59
N ASN A 216 12.73 7.22 -17.82
CA ASN A 216 12.01 7.79 -18.94
C ASN A 216 11.10 6.71 -19.54
N TYR A 217 9.98 7.13 -20.13
CA TYR A 217 8.96 6.23 -20.71
C TYR A 217 9.55 5.18 -21.69
N LEU A 218 10.63 5.53 -22.40
CA LEU A 218 11.32 4.61 -23.33
C LEU A 218 11.86 3.35 -22.66
N SER A 219 12.24 3.42 -21.38
CA SER A 219 12.72 2.28 -20.60
C SER A 219 11.60 1.30 -20.23
N LEU A 220 10.33 1.74 -20.22
CA LEU A 220 9.17 0.89 -19.90
C LEU A 220 8.73 0.02 -21.09
N ILE A 221 9.26 0.28 -22.29
CA ILE A 221 8.97 -0.48 -23.51
C ILE A 221 9.91 -1.70 -23.62
N ASP A 222 10.91 -1.80 -22.74
CA ASP A 222 11.78 -2.96 -22.62
C ASP A 222 11.18 -3.97 -21.64
N LEU A 223 11.09 -5.23 -22.09
CA LEU A 223 10.43 -6.30 -21.33
C LEU A 223 11.19 -6.61 -20.03
N ASP A 224 12.51 -6.68 -20.08
CA ASP A 224 13.33 -7.01 -18.92
C ASP A 224 13.27 -5.90 -17.87
N THR A 225 13.33 -4.64 -18.33
CA THR A 225 13.16 -3.47 -17.46
C THR A 225 11.79 -3.45 -16.79
N LEU A 226 10.71 -3.74 -17.53
CA LEU A 226 9.37 -3.84 -16.97
C LEU A 226 9.28 -4.94 -15.91
N LYS A 227 9.84 -6.13 -16.18
CA LYS A 227 9.85 -7.24 -15.22
C LYS A 227 10.62 -6.90 -13.95
N VAL A 228 11.78 -6.28 -14.08
CA VAL A 228 12.57 -5.80 -12.94
C VAL A 228 11.76 -4.80 -12.12
N LEU A 229 11.09 -3.86 -12.79
CA LEU A 229 10.26 -2.83 -12.15
C LEU A 229 9.08 -3.43 -11.40
N LEU A 230 8.28 -4.28 -12.03
CA LEU A 230 7.17 -4.98 -11.38
C LEU A 230 7.68 -5.86 -10.23
N GLY A 231 8.90 -6.40 -10.39
CA GLY A 231 9.72 -7.04 -9.36
C GLY A 231 9.81 -6.25 -8.05
N LEU A 232 9.95 -4.92 -8.13
CA LEU A 232 10.21 -4.04 -6.98
C LEU A 232 8.99 -3.86 -6.08
N TYR A 233 7.78 -3.92 -6.62
CA TYR A 233 6.56 -3.58 -5.89
C TYR A 233 6.01 -4.74 -5.04
N ASN A 234 6.43 -5.97 -5.29
CA ASN A 234 5.96 -7.11 -4.53
C ASN A 234 6.84 -7.36 -3.29
N PHE A 235 6.64 -6.55 -2.24
CA PHE A 235 7.36 -6.76 -0.98
C PHE A 235 7.00 -8.08 -0.30
N ARG A 236 5.82 -8.65 -0.57
CA ARG A 236 5.38 -9.94 0.01
C ARG A 236 6.23 -11.11 -0.46
N ALA A 237 6.65 -11.09 -1.73
CA ALA A 237 7.52 -12.11 -2.30
C ALA A 237 8.86 -12.27 -1.56
N ARG A 238 9.29 -11.27 -0.77
CA ARG A 238 10.52 -11.36 0.04
C ARG A 238 10.40 -12.22 1.28
N VAL A 239 9.18 -12.41 1.80
CA VAL A 239 8.92 -13.10 3.06
C VAL A 239 8.04 -14.33 2.91
N ASP A 240 7.33 -14.44 1.79
CA ASP A 240 6.41 -15.53 1.51
C ASP A 240 6.76 -16.23 0.20
N ARG A 241 7.19 -17.49 0.31
CA ARG A 241 7.56 -18.35 -0.83
C ARG A 241 6.40 -18.58 -1.80
N GLN A 242 5.16 -18.57 -1.33
CA GLN A 242 4.00 -18.67 -2.21
C GLN A 242 3.84 -17.39 -3.04
N ALA A 243 4.00 -16.23 -2.41
CA ALA A 243 3.97 -14.95 -3.10
C ALA A 243 5.15 -14.78 -4.07
N GLU A 244 6.33 -15.31 -3.73
CA GLU A 244 7.51 -15.36 -4.61
C GLU A 244 7.24 -16.19 -5.87
N ASN A 245 6.73 -17.42 -5.71
CA ASN A 245 6.39 -18.26 -6.85
C ASN A 245 5.29 -17.63 -7.73
N ALA A 246 4.25 -17.06 -7.12
CA ALA A 246 3.20 -16.37 -7.86
C ALA A 246 3.75 -15.16 -8.63
N GLN A 247 4.67 -14.39 -8.03
CA GLN A 247 5.35 -13.31 -8.73
C GLN A 247 6.18 -13.82 -9.90
N ARG A 248 6.98 -14.88 -9.69
CA ARG A 248 7.81 -15.46 -10.75
C ARG A 248 6.95 -15.88 -11.94
N LEU A 249 5.87 -16.61 -11.69
CA LEU A 249 4.92 -17.02 -12.73
C LEU A 249 4.33 -15.79 -13.44
N LEU A 250 3.81 -14.81 -12.70
CA LEU A 250 3.28 -13.57 -13.28
C LEU A 250 4.29 -12.88 -14.20
N LEU A 251 5.55 -12.75 -13.76
CA LEU A 251 6.62 -12.13 -14.57
C LEU A 251 7.00 -12.98 -15.79
N GLU A 252 7.02 -14.30 -15.66
CA GLU A 252 7.23 -15.25 -16.78
C GLU A 252 6.05 -15.23 -17.77
N GLY A 253 4.86 -14.89 -17.29
CA GLY A 253 3.63 -14.73 -18.08
C GLY A 253 3.67 -13.55 -19.03
N ILE A 254 4.45 -12.49 -18.74
CA ILE A 254 4.63 -11.37 -19.66
C ILE A 254 5.61 -11.79 -20.76
N LYS A 255 5.09 -12.04 -21.96
CA LYS A 255 5.89 -12.55 -23.10
C LYS A 255 6.44 -11.45 -23.97
N ARG A 256 5.69 -10.36 -24.13
CA ARG A 256 6.09 -9.22 -24.97
C ARG A 256 5.47 -7.94 -24.46
N ILE A 257 6.22 -6.86 -24.63
CA ILE A 257 5.69 -5.50 -24.63
C ILE A 257 6.21 -4.78 -25.87
N ALA A 258 5.36 -4.01 -26.53
CA ALA A 258 5.74 -3.15 -27.64
C ALA A 258 4.96 -1.85 -27.54
N ALA A 259 5.60 -0.73 -27.85
CA ALA A 259 4.91 0.55 -27.96
C ALA A 259 5.16 1.17 -29.33
N SER A 260 4.11 1.76 -29.89
CA SER A 260 4.16 2.49 -31.15
C SER A 260 3.59 3.89 -30.98
N PRO A 261 4.20 4.92 -31.59
CA PRO A 261 3.61 6.25 -31.65
C PRO A 261 2.24 6.20 -32.34
N SER A 262 1.26 6.87 -31.76
CA SER A 262 -0.10 6.98 -32.28
C SER A 262 -0.56 8.43 -32.27
N THR A 263 -1.38 8.83 -33.23
CA THR A 263 -2.03 10.15 -33.25
C THR A 263 -3.53 9.94 -33.32
N ARG A 264 -4.28 10.64 -32.47
CA ARG A 264 -5.74 10.58 -32.44
C ARG A 264 -6.34 11.97 -32.35
N LEU A 265 -7.55 12.11 -32.86
CA LEU A 265 -8.36 13.31 -32.65
C LEU A 265 -9.10 13.18 -31.33
N VAL A 266 -8.82 14.09 -30.40
CA VAL A 266 -9.57 14.26 -29.15
C VAL A 266 -10.21 15.64 -29.24
N GLU A 267 -11.54 15.69 -29.19
CA GLU A 267 -12.31 16.94 -29.32
C GLU A 267 -11.95 17.80 -30.54
N GLY A 268 -11.58 17.16 -31.66
CA GLY A 268 -11.21 17.84 -32.90
C GLY A 268 -9.73 18.27 -33.00
N HIS A 269 -8.92 18.02 -31.98
CA HIS A 269 -7.48 18.33 -31.99
C HIS A 269 -6.62 17.07 -32.10
N PRO A 270 -5.55 17.07 -32.92
CA PRO A 270 -4.63 15.94 -33.00
C PRO A 270 -3.75 15.87 -31.75
N VAL A 271 -4.00 14.87 -30.92
CA VAL A 271 -3.18 14.54 -29.75
C VAL A 271 -2.25 13.39 -30.13
N ARG A 272 -0.96 13.53 -29.80
CA ARG A 272 0.03 12.45 -29.97
C ARG A 272 0.08 11.61 -28.70
N GLY A 273 0.25 10.31 -28.86
CA GLY A 273 0.30 9.38 -27.74
C GLY A 273 0.99 8.10 -28.12
N LEU A 274 0.85 7.10 -27.25
CA LEU A 274 1.50 5.81 -27.37
C LEU A 274 0.46 4.70 -27.27
N SER A 275 0.48 3.82 -28.26
CA SER A 275 -0.25 2.55 -28.22
C SER A 275 0.70 1.49 -27.70
N VAL A 276 0.38 0.92 -26.55
CA VAL A 276 1.14 -0.16 -25.91
C VAL A 276 0.40 -1.47 -26.12
N GLU A 277 1.11 -2.46 -26.66
CA GLU A 277 0.64 -3.84 -26.83
C GLU A 277 1.43 -4.75 -25.89
N VAL A 278 0.72 -5.59 -25.14
CA VAL A 278 1.30 -6.56 -24.22
C VAL A 278 0.75 -7.94 -24.51
N ASP A 279 1.64 -8.91 -24.69
CA ASP A 279 1.26 -10.31 -24.86
C ASP A 279 1.43 -11.04 -23.53
N LEU A 280 0.35 -11.61 -23.01
CA LEU A 280 0.31 -12.35 -21.76
C LEU A 280 0.01 -13.83 -22.02
N ASP A 281 0.74 -14.69 -21.35
CA ASP A 281 0.50 -16.13 -21.30
C ASP A 281 -0.38 -16.44 -20.09
N GLU A 282 -1.64 -16.73 -20.37
CA GLU A 282 -2.74 -16.83 -19.42
C GLU A 282 -2.56 -17.98 -18.41
N ASP A 283 -1.81 -19.03 -18.78
CA ASP A 283 -1.52 -20.18 -17.90
C ASP A 283 -0.65 -19.80 -16.70
N ASN A 284 0.13 -18.71 -16.81
CA ASN A 284 0.97 -18.21 -15.72
C ASN A 284 0.23 -17.25 -14.79
N PHE A 285 -1.04 -16.96 -15.09
CA PHE A 285 -1.96 -16.21 -14.25
C PHE A 285 -2.99 -17.18 -13.65
N GLY A 286 -3.73 -16.78 -12.62
CA GLY A 286 -4.85 -17.55 -12.07
C GLY A 286 -6.10 -17.62 -12.97
N GLY A 287 -5.94 -17.39 -14.28
CA GLY A 287 -6.99 -17.37 -15.30
C GLY A 287 -7.21 -16.00 -15.96
N GLU A 288 -8.17 -15.95 -16.90
CA GLU A 288 -8.55 -14.76 -17.68
C GLU A 288 -8.83 -13.53 -16.79
N GLY A 289 -9.56 -13.73 -15.68
CA GLY A 289 -9.91 -12.64 -14.77
C GLY A 289 -8.71 -11.97 -14.09
N GLU A 290 -7.68 -12.74 -13.73
CA GLU A 290 -6.46 -12.18 -13.14
C GLU A 290 -5.59 -11.49 -14.19
N ALA A 291 -5.50 -12.05 -15.40
CA ALA A 291 -4.83 -11.40 -16.53
C ALA A 291 -5.51 -10.08 -16.91
N TYR A 292 -6.85 -10.04 -16.93
CA TYR A 292 -7.63 -8.82 -17.15
C TYR A 292 -7.36 -7.78 -16.05
N LEU A 293 -7.43 -8.17 -14.77
CA LEU A 293 -7.15 -7.26 -13.66
C LEU A 293 -5.71 -6.73 -13.72
N PHE A 294 -4.74 -7.57 -14.06
CA PHE A 294 -3.35 -7.16 -14.27
C PHE A 294 -3.26 -6.11 -15.39
N GLY A 295 -3.92 -6.35 -16.53
CA GLY A 295 -4.00 -5.38 -17.63
C GLY A 295 -4.61 -4.04 -17.20
N ALA A 296 -5.68 -4.06 -16.40
CA ALA A 296 -6.30 -2.84 -15.89
C ALA A 296 -5.38 -2.04 -14.95
N ILE A 297 -4.62 -2.73 -14.10
CA ILE A 297 -3.61 -2.09 -13.24
C ILE A 297 -2.45 -1.55 -14.08
N LEU A 298 -2.03 -2.28 -15.12
CA LEU A 298 -0.95 -1.86 -16.01
C LEU A 298 -1.33 -0.63 -16.84
N ASP A 299 -2.59 -0.53 -17.28
CA ASP A 299 -3.12 0.64 -17.99
C ASP A 299 -3.03 1.91 -17.14
N GLU A 300 -3.47 1.82 -15.87
CA GLU A 300 -3.36 2.90 -14.87
C GLU A 300 -1.90 3.23 -14.53
N PHE A 301 -1.03 2.21 -14.45
CA PHE A 301 0.38 2.41 -14.20
C PHE A 301 1.04 3.17 -15.37
N LEU A 302 0.75 2.79 -16.62
CA LEU A 302 1.33 3.41 -17.80
C LEU A 302 0.88 4.86 -17.98
N SER A 303 -0.37 5.21 -17.64
CA SER A 303 -0.86 6.60 -17.75
C SER A 303 -0.10 7.57 -16.86
N GLN A 304 0.48 7.12 -15.74
CA GLN A 304 1.30 7.94 -14.84
C GLN A 304 2.64 8.38 -15.46
N TYR A 305 3.12 7.69 -16.51
CA TYR A 305 4.39 8.02 -17.19
C TYR A 305 4.20 8.84 -18.46
N VAL A 306 2.97 9.03 -18.91
CA VAL A 306 2.67 9.87 -20.07
C VAL A 306 2.65 11.34 -19.66
N SER A 307 3.15 12.22 -20.52
CA SER A 307 3.12 13.67 -20.28
C SER A 307 1.68 14.21 -20.38
N LEU A 308 1.43 15.36 -19.75
CA LEU A 308 0.11 16.00 -19.67
C LEU A 308 -0.60 16.17 -21.03
N ASN A 309 0.16 16.36 -22.11
CA ASN A 309 -0.35 16.59 -23.47
C ASN A 309 -0.26 15.36 -24.38
N ALA A 310 -0.11 14.18 -23.79
CA ALA A 310 -0.07 12.91 -24.52
C ALA A 310 -1.05 11.90 -23.93
N PHE A 311 -1.34 10.85 -24.71
CA PHE A 311 -2.19 9.75 -24.26
C PHE A 311 -1.45 8.41 -24.25
N SER A 312 -1.87 7.49 -23.36
CA SER A 312 -1.58 6.07 -23.46
C SER A 312 -2.84 5.30 -23.86
N ARG A 313 -2.63 4.17 -24.54
CA ARG A 313 -3.65 3.16 -24.75
C ARG A 313 -3.03 1.79 -24.61
N LEU A 314 -3.55 0.98 -23.71
CA LEU A 314 -3.13 -0.40 -23.55
C LEU A 314 -4.03 -1.36 -24.35
N THR A 315 -3.40 -2.32 -25.02
CA THR A 315 -4.05 -3.53 -25.54
C THR A 315 -3.30 -4.74 -25.02
N VAL A 316 -4.01 -5.64 -24.35
CA VAL A 316 -3.49 -6.92 -23.86
C VAL A 316 -4.01 -8.03 -24.77
N LYS A 317 -3.12 -8.91 -25.21
CA LYS A 317 -3.42 -10.09 -26.01
C LYS A 317 -3.02 -11.35 -25.26
N GLY A 318 -3.95 -12.28 -25.14
CA GLY A 318 -3.70 -13.63 -24.67
C GLY A 318 -2.93 -14.44 -25.72
N VAL A 319 -1.81 -15.06 -25.34
CA VAL A 319 -0.97 -15.82 -26.28
C VAL A 319 -1.63 -17.15 -26.64
N LYS A 320 -2.36 -17.76 -25.71
CA LYS A 320 -2.92 -19.10 -25.88
C LYS A 320 -4.34 -19.08 -26.43
N TYR A 321 -5.20 -18.23 -25.85
CA TYR A 321 -6.62 -18.17 -26.24
C TYR A 321 -6.90 -17.09 -27.29
N GLY A 322 -5.93 -16.20 -27.54
CA GLY A 322 -6.07 -15.11 -28.53
C GLY A 322 -7.04 -14.01 -28.10
N GLU A 323 -7.49 -14.03 -26.85
CA GLU A 323 -8.38 -13.01 -26.30
C GLU A 323 -7.70 -11.65 -26.29
N MET A 324 -8.44 -10.61 -26.69
CA MET A 324 -7.91 -9.26 -26.80
C MET A 324 -8.75 -8.31 -25.96
N HIS A 325 -8.08 -7.69 -24.99
CA HIS A 325 -8.67 -6.64 -24.16
C HIS A 325 -8.01 -5.31 -24.49
N ALA A 326 -8.81 -4.30 -24.78
CA ALA A 326 -8.34 -2.96 -25.05
C ALA A 326 -8.95 -1.99 -24.04
N TRP A 327 -8.10 -1.21 -23.40
CA TRP A 327 -8.53 -0.16 -22.47
C TRP A 327 -8.83 1.14 -23.22
N PRO A 328 -9.70 2.00 -22.65
CA PRO A 328 -9.93 3.33 -23.21
C PRO A 328 -8.64 4.16 -23.19
N THR A 329 -8.59 5.17 -24.05
CA THR A 329 -7.46 6.10 -24.08
C THR A 329 -7.42 6.91 -22.78
N ARG A 330 -6.24 6.95 -22.15
CA ARG A 330 -5.99 7.75 -20.95
C ARG A 330 -5.06 8.91 -21.26
N THR A 331 -5.42 10.10 -20.80
CA THR A 331 -4.54 11.26 -20.84
C THR A 331 -3.51 11.14 -19.71
N GLY A 332 -2.30 11.64 -19.91
CA GLY A 332 -1.27 11.61 -18.87
C GLY A 332 -1.62 12.54 -17.70
N ASP A 333 -1.52 12.02 -16.47
CA ASP A 333 -1.79 12.78 -15.24
C ASP A 333 -0.50 13.36 -14.61
N ARG A 334 0.61 13.36 -15.36
CA ARG A 334 1.89 13.84 -14.86
C ARG A 334 1.86 15.37 -14.72
N ILE A 335 1.77 15.84 -13.48
CA ILE A 335 2.03 17.24 -13.13
C ILE A 335 3.46 17.58 -13.54
N ILE A 336 3.62 18.60 -14.38
CA ILE A 336 4.94 19.16 -14.72
C ILE A 336 5.44 19.85 -13.44
N LEU A 337 6.38 19.21 -12.74
CA LEU A 337 7.05 19.77 -11.56
C LEU A 337 8.15 20.76 -11.96
#